data_AF-A0A5E3WM54-F1
#
_entry.id   AF-A0A5E3WM54-F1
#
_cell.length_a   1.000
_cell.length_b   1.000
_cell.length_c   1.000
_cell.angle_alpha   90.00
_cell.angle_beta   90.00
_cell.angle_gamma   90.00
#
_symmetry.space_group_name_H-M   'P 1'
#
loop_
_entity.id
_entity.type
_entity.pdbx_description
1 polymer ?
#
loop_
_entity_poly.entity_id
_entity_poly.type
_entity_poly.pdbx_seq_one_letter_code
_entity_poly.pdbx_strand_id
1 'polypeptide(L)'
;MSDTPETSLPILGPQRAARPHPLGKDIRLRIHLDGCKGLPQPKTPFKSSAPRKLEIAMYYCSSKEIDAHLYSSKAYEGTGCHQGTVKWDETLYITCVEHSLVHITLYVEEYGVMCECVYTAGDLLQVSSVSLMPTSWAQLRYNPIQECTLFISASAVPANGEEENGEVDDESSLVSERDDASSGLQLMAASWDVALRGLASFGGAVSRANIATTGRNVFTAQYWTYKAYQACSTRQSNDPQIDSLLKSLMTAVNTCVQVQSTRVLQRKDCIEQIFGQLYELAALMDELAQEIPPGVPNAYREEELARLVLILVTPDPPTGVNSTSTGGDWTALYGTIAKDALLFTLEGIVQSSDAFPPLKSAASGLLFFAASADMASNNKKHIRDIHKRVNSLATSLRSGAEEGSMLTPAHQKAIAALATDISSLKEELEVIVTERKNHLRRFFSAKRHREDLQDIVWQLDNARSNYATAVATLNATTNAQVLAYVRPMAVVMGINPVYAPGTRPVDAASFPFGSSRIEEV
;
A
#
# COMPACT_ATOMS: atom_id res chain seq x y z
N MET A 1 -58.72 4.04 -50.40
CA MET A 1 -58.02 4.51 -49.19
C MET A 1 -56.76 3.69 -49.13
N SER A 2 -55.64 4.31 -49.46
CA SER A 2 -54.37 3.63 -49.76
C SER A 2 -53.45 3.71 -48.55
N ASP A 3 -53.10 2.55 -48.00
CA ASP A 3 -52.05 2.40 -47.01
C ASP A 3 -50.70 2.30 -47.74
N THR A 4 -49.90 3.35 -47.64
CA THR A 4 -48.49 3.35 -48.04
C THR A 4 -47.66 2.74 -46.90
N PRO A 5 -46.89 1.65 -47.14
CA PRO A 5 -45.97 1.13 -46.16
C PRO A 5 -44.80 2.11 -45.99
N GLU A 6 -44.63 2.62 -44.77
CA GLU A 6 -43.47 3.42 -44.39
C GLU A 6 -42.22 2.54 -44.44
N THR A 7 -41.49 2.62 -45.54
CA THR A 7 -40.13 2.10 -45.65
C THR A 7 -39.20 2.96 -44.78
N SER A 8 -38.92 2.50 -43.56
CA SER A 8 -37.85 3.04 -42.73
C SER A 8 -36.51 2.81 -43.45
N LEU A 9 -35.91 3.88 -43.95
CA LEU A 9 -34.58 3.82 -44.57
C LEU A 9 -33.55 3.35 -43.54
N PRO A 10 -32.60 2.47 -43.91
CA PRO A 10 -31.52 2.06 -43.02
C PRO A 10 -30.72 3.30 -42.63
N ILE A 11 -30.70 3.61 -41.34
CA ILE A 11 -29.91 4.69 -40.77
C ILE A 11 -28.43 4.25 -40.90
N LEU A 12 -27.80 4.66 -42.00
CA LEU A 12 -26.36 4.52 -42.26
C LEU A 12 -25.61 5.57 -41.45
N GLY A 13 -25.59 5.41 -40.12
CA GLY A 13 -24.66 6.10 -39.24
C GLY A 13 -23.33 5.33 -39.15
N PRO A 14 -22.19 6.01 -38.95
CA PRO A 14 -20.94 5.31 -38.63
C PRO A 14 -21.16 4.48 -37.35
N GLN A 15 -21.13 3.15 -37.47
CA GLN A 15 -21.13 2.28 -36.30
C GLN A 15 -19.94 2.68 -35.42
N ARG A 16 -20.22 3.23 -34.23
CA ARG A 16 -19.17 3.46 -33.25
C ARG A 16 -18.58 2.10 -32.92
N ALA A 17 -17.27 1.96 -33.15
CA ALA A 17 -16.55 0.77 -32.75
C ALA A 17 -16.81 0.53 -31.26
N ALA A 18 -17.33 -0.66 -30.92
CA ALA A 18 -17.55 -1.05 -29.54
C ALA A 18 -16.26 -0.81 -28.75
N ARG A 19 -16.38 -0.16 -27.58
CA ARG A 19 -15.21 0.14 -26.76
C ARG A 19 -14.47 -1.16 -26.44
N PRO A 20 -13.13 -1.19 -26.54
CA PRO A 20 -12.37 -2.37 -26.19
C PRO A 20 -12.60 -2.69 -24.72
N HIS A 21 -12.91 -3.95 -24.45
CA HIS A 21 -13.16 -4.46 -23.11
C HIS A 21 -11.83 -4.49 -22.31
N PRO A 22 -11.82 -4.13 -21.00
CA PRO A 22 -10.58 -3.93 -20.23
C PRO A 22 -9.75 -5.20 -20.02
N LEU A 23 -10.36 -6.38 -20.20
CA LEU A 23 -9.66 -7.66 -20.20
C LEU A 23 -9.33 -8.16 -21.61
N GLY A 24 -9.42 -7.31 -22.63
CA GLY A 24 -9.27 -7.68 -24.02
C GLY A 24 -10.54 -8.29 -24.62
N LYS A 25 -10.44 -8.78 -25.86
CA LYS A 25 -11.58 -9.34 -26.60
C LYS A 25 -12.03 -10.68 -26.03
N ASP A 26 -13.29 -11.03 -26.29
CA ASP A 26 -13.78 -12.37 -26.03
C ASP A 26 -13.04 -13.39 -26.90
N ILE A 27 -12.65 -14.49 -26.28
CA ILE A 27 -12.01 -15.63 -26.91
C ILE A 27 -12.74 -16.90 -26.49
N ARG A 28 -12.96 -17.80 -27.45
CA ARG A 28 -13.51 -19.13 -27.19
C ARG A 28 -12.37 -20.12 -27.13
N LEU A 29 -12.18 -20.77 -25.99
CA LEU A 29 -11.16 -21.79 -25.80
C LEU A 29 -11.80 -23.18 -25.92
N ARG A 30 -11.22 -24.03 -26.75
CA ARG A 30 -11.47 -25.48 -26.80
C ARG A 30 -10.37 -26.17 -26.01
N ILE A 31 -10.73 -26.81 -24.90
CA ILE A 31 -9.80 -27.45 -23.96
C ILE A 31 -10.08 -28.95 -23.94
N HIS A 32 -9.16 -29.75 -24.45
CA HIS A 32 -9.20 -31.21 -24.34
C HIS A 32 -8.57 -31.65 -23.03
N LEU A 33 -9.29 -32.47 -22.25
CA LEU A 33 -8.86 -33.08 -20.99
C LEU A 33 -8.45 -34.54 -21.22
N ASP A 34 -7.15 -34.81 -21.25
CA ASP A 34 -6.66 -36.18 -21.45
C ASP A 34 -6.81 -37.00 -20.16
N GLY A 35 -6.26 -36.49 -19.07
CA GLY A 35 -6.16 -37.21 -17.80
C GLY A 35 -5.30 -36.49 -16.76
N CYS A 36 -5.22 -37.05 -15.57
CA CYS A 36 -4.39 -36.56 -14.47
C CYS A 36 -3.51 -37.69 -13.91
N LYS A 37 -2.28 -37.36 -13.50
CA LYS A 37 -1.34 -38.28 -12.85
C LYS A 37 -0.79 -37.69 -11.56
N GLY A 38 -0.38 -38.57 -10.64
CA GLY A 38 0.25 -38.16 -9.38
C GLY A 38 -0.77 -37.68 -8.35
N LEU A 39 -2.00 -38.19 -8.39
CA LEU A 39 -3.04 -37.78 -7.45
C LEU A 39 -2.60 -38.01 -6.00
N PRO A 40 -2.72 -36.99 -5.11
CA PRO A 40 -2.43 -37.13 -3.71
C PRO A 40 -3.13 -38.34 -3.10
N GLN A 41 -2.36 -39.17 -2.39
CA GLN A 41 -2.90 -40.31 -1.67
C GLN A 41 -3.41 -39.87 -0.28
N PRO A 42 -4.56 -40.40 0.16
CA PRO A 42 -5.11 -40.10 1.49
C PRO A 42 -4.15 -40.60 2.58
N LYS A 43 -4.01 -39.85 3.68
CA LYS A 43 -3.14 -40.23 4.81
C LYS A 43 -3.61 -41.53 5.48
N THR A 44 -4.91 -41.71 5.55
CA THR A 44 -5.55 -42.91 6.10
C THR A 44 -6.16 -43.70 4.95
N PRO A 45 -5.86 -44.99 4.79
CA PRO A 45 -6.51 -45.82 3.78
C PRO A 45 -8.02 -45.78 4.00
N PHE A 46 -8.78 -45.46 2.95
CA PHE A 46 -10.23 -45.43 3.03
C PHE A 46 -10.75 -46.83 3.39
N LYS A 47 -11.74 -46.88 4.29
CA LYS A 47 -12.46 -48.13 4.59
C LYS A 47 -13.20 -48.66 3.35
N SER A 48 -13.51 -47.77 2.41
CA SER A 48 -14.06 -48.11 1.11
C SER A 48 -12.94 -48.49 0.16
N SER A 49 -13.01 -49.70 -0.40
CA SER A 49 -12.18 -50.14 -1.52
C SER A 49 -12.62 -49.55 -2.86
N ALA A 50 -13.69 -48.74 -2.89
CA ALA A 50 -14.21 -48.16 -4.12
C ALA A 50 -13.22 -47.11 -4.68
N PRO A 51 -13.02 -47.08 -6.01
CA PRO A 51 -12.23 -46.02 -6.65
C PRO A 51 -12.79 -44.63 -6.35
N ARG A 52 -11.92 -43.66 -6.10
CA ARG A 52 -12.33 -42.26 -5.92
C ARG A 52 -12.96 -41.75 -7.21
N LYS A 53 -13.98 -40.91 -7.08
CA LYS A 53 -14.63 -40.21 -8.19
C LYS A 53 -14.19 -38.75 -8.20
N LEU A 54 -13.68 -38.31 -9.34
CA LEU A 54 -13.04 -37.01 -9.53
C LEU A 54 -13.69 -36.24 -10.68
N GLU A 55 -13.67 -34.92 -10.60
CA GLU A 55 -14.10 -34.01 -11.66
C GLU A 55 -13.20 -32.76 -11.69
N ILE A 56 -13.07 -32.14 -12.85
CA ILE A 56 -12.38 -30.87 -13.03
C ILE A 56 -13.42 -29.76 -13.08
N ALA A 57 -13.21 -28.68 -12.34
CA ALA A 57 -13.96 -27.45 -12.52
C ALA A 57 -13.04 -26.33 -13.00
N MET A 58 -13.52 -25.53 -13.94
CA MET A 58 -12.83 -24.36 -14.47
C MET A 58 -13.67 -23.12 -14.21
N TYR A 59 -13.09 -22.13 -13.54
CA TYR A 59 -13.69 -20.82 -13.29
C TYR A 59 -12.98 -19.76 -14.13
N TYR A 60 -13.72 -18.82 -14.72
CA TYR A 60 -13.18 -17.82 -15.63
C TYR A 60 -14.04 -16.55 -15.65
N CYS A 61 -13.48 -15.43 -16.11
CA CYS A 61 -14.25 -14.21 -16.35
C CYS A 61 -14.87 -14.26 -17.76
N SER A 62 -16.18 -14.07 -17.85
CA SER A 62 -16.93 -13.97 -19.11
C SER A 62 -17.55 -12.59 -19.27
N SER A 63 -17.68 -12.12 -20.51
CA SER A 63 -18.43 -10.90 -20.83
C SER A 63 -19.95 -11.09 -20.68
N LYS A 64 -20.44 -12.33 -20.86
CA LYS A 64 -21.88 -12.65 -20.93
C LYS A 64 -22.46 -13.17 -19.62
N GLU A 65 -21.68 -13.96 -18.89
CA GLU A 65 -22.15 -14.68 -17.72
C GLU A 65 -21.45 -14.22 -16.44
N ILE A 66 -22.25 -13.95 -15.43
CA ILE A 66 -21.81 -13.71 -14.06
C ILE A 66 -21.51 -15.08 -13.43
N ASP A 67 -20.37 -15.23 -12.75
CA ASP A 67 -19.95 -16.50 -12.12
C ASP A 67 -19.77 -17.68 -13.11
N ALA A 68 -19.23 -17.40 -14.30
CA ALA A 68 -19.02 -18.42 -15.33
C ALA A 68 -18.07 -19.54 -14.86
N HIS A 69 -18.59 -20.77 -14.90
CA HIS A 69 -17.84 -21.97 -14.54
C HIS A 69 -18.28 -23.17 -15.38
N LEU A 70 -17.39 -24.15 -15.51
CA LEU A 70 -17.65 -25.37 -16.27
C LEU A 70 -17.09 -26.58 -15.53
N TYR A 71 -17.87 -27.65 -15.48
CA TYR A 71 -17.47 -28.94 -14.90
C TYR A 71 -17.20 -29.95 -16.02
N SER A 72 -16.16 -30.75 -15.87
CA SER A 72 -15.99 -31.97 -16.64
C SER A 72 -17.02 -33.03 -16.21
N SER A 73 -17.16 -34.07 -17.01
CA SER A 73 -17.73 -35.33 -16.55
C SER A 73 -16.96 -35.89 -15.34
N LYS A 74 -17.64 -36.71 -14.54
CA LYS A 74 -17.03 -37.41 -13.41
C LYS A 74 -16.28 -38.64 -13.91
N ALA A 75 -15.04 -38.80 -13.49
CA ALA A 75 -14.18 -39.94 -13.84
C ALA A 75 -13.68 -40.65 -12.58
N TYR A 76 -13.37 -41.94 -12.70
CA TYR A 76 -12.89 -42.74 -11.58
C TYR A 76 -11.36 -42.84 -11.60
N GLU A 77 -10.75 -42.81 -10.42
CA GLU A 77 -9.33 -43.13 -10.26
C GLU A 77 -9.05 -44.58 -10.68
N GLY A 78 -7.92 -44.79 -11.35
CA GLY A 78 -7.44 -46.12 -11.68
C GLY A 78 -7.17 -46.97 -10.44
N THR A 79 -7.22 -48.29 -10.61
CA THR A 79 -6.93 -49.26 -9.55
C THR A 79 -5.58 -49.97 -9.79
N GLY A 80 -5.03 -50.59 -8.75
CA GLY A 80 -3.79 -51.36 -8.84
C GLY A 80 -2.61 -50.52 -9.34
N CYS A 81 -2.00 -50.92 -10.46
CA CYS A 81 -0.88 -50.19 -11.08
C CYS A 81 -1.26 -48.82 -11.67
N HIS A 82 -2.56 -48.54 -11.83
CA HIS A 82 -3.07 -47.26 -12.32
C HIS A 82 -3.56 -46.35 -11.17
N GLN A 83 -3.37 -46.76 -9.92
CA GLN A 83 -3.68 -45.92 -8.77
C GLN A 83 -2.90 -44.59 -8.85
N GLY A 84 -3.56 -43.49 -8.51
CA GLY A 84 -3.00 -42.15 -8.66
C GLY A 84 -3.19 -41.54 -10.06
N THR A 85 -3.99 -42.17 -10.93
CA THR A 85 -4.28 -41.65 -12.29
C THR A 85 -5.78 -41.63 -12.59
N VAL A 86 -6.21 -40.68 -13.42
CA VAL A 86 -7.59 -40.55 -13.93
C VAL A 86 -7.54 -40.20 -15.42
N LYS A 87 -8.51 -40.69 -16.20
CA LYS A 87 -8.68 -40.36 -17.63
C LYS A 87 -10.08 -39.76 -17.85
N TRP A 88 -10.17 -38.61 -18.52
CA TRP A 88 -11.45 -37.98 -18.91
C TRP A 88 -11.74 -38.19 -20.40
N ASP A 89 -10.77 -37.94 -21.28
CA ASP A 89 -10.94 -38.02 -22.74
C ASP A 89 -12.11 -37.14 -23.24
N GLU A 90 -12.19 -35.92 -22.70
CA GLU A 90 -13.31 -35.00 -22.88
C GLU A 90 -12.85 -33.69 -23.53
N THR A 91 -13.74 -33.00 -24.26
CA THR A 91 -13.47 -31.66 -24.77
C THR A 91 -14.45 -30.67 -24.15
N LEU A 92 -13.90 -29.63 -23.53
CA LEU A 92 -14.62 -28.54 -22.90
C LEU A 92 -14.51 -27.26 -23.75
N TYR A 93 -15.54 -26.42 -23.72
CA TYR A 93 -15.54 -25.11 -24.38
C TYR A 93 -15.86 -24.03 -23.36
N ILE A 94 -14.98 -23.03 -23.25
CA ILE A 94 -15.23 -21.84 -22.41
C ILE A 94 -15.14 -20.58 -23.26
N THR A 95 -15.96 -19.58 -22.96
CA THR A 95 -15.89 -18.25 -23.59
C THR A 95 -15.48 -17.24 -22.53
N CYS A 96 -14.21 -16.85 -22.57
CA CYS A 96 -13.61 -15.95 -21.61
C CYS A 96 -12.96 -14.75 -22.31
N VAL A 97 -12.51 -13.79 -21.52
CA VAL A 97 -11.79 -12.60 -22.02
C VAL A 97 -10.29 -12.90 -22.14
N GLU A 98 -9.62 -12.29 -23.13
CA GLU A 98 -8.22 -12.58 -23.51
C GLU A 98 -7.21 -12.55 -22.35
N HIS A 99 -7.39 -11.63 -21.40
CA HIS A 99 -6.54 -11.48 -20.21
C HIS A 99 -7.16 -12.07 -18.94
N SER A 100 -8.20 -12.90 -19.07
CA SER A 100 -8.77 -13.65 -17.94
C SER A 100 -7.76 -14.63 -17.37
N LEU A 101 -7.73 -14.70 -16.05
CA LEU A 101 -7.24 -15.85 -15.34
C LEU A 101 -8.30 -16.95 -15.40
N VAL A 102 -7.86 -18.18 -15.57
CA VAL A 102 -8.66 -19.41 -15.54
C VAL A 102 -8.19 -20.21 -14.34
N HIS A 103 -9.08 -20.40 -13.36
CA HIS A 103 -8.82 -21.19 -12.16
C HIS A 103 -9.31 -22.61 -12.39
N ILE A 104 -8.36 -23.55 -12.40
CA ILE A 104 -8.62 -24.96 -12.63
C ILE A 104 -8.52 -25.67 -11.28
N THR A 105 -9.55 -26.44 -10.95
CA THR A 105 -9.67 -27.15 -9.69
C THR A 105 -10.00 -28.61 -9.95
N LEU A 106 -9.41 -29.47 -9.14
CA LEU A 106 -9.69 -30.91 -9.12
C LEU A 106 -10.50 -31.23 -7.89
N TYR A 107 -11.74 -31.67 -8.09
CA TYR A 107 -12.67 -32.05 -7.06
C TYR A 107 -12.67 -33.56 -6.83
N VAL A 108 -12.88 -33.96 -5.57
CA VAL A 108 -13.23 -35.31 -5.18
C VAL A 108 -14.63 -35.25 -4.56
N GLU A 109 -15.57 -36.03 -5.07
CA GLU A 109 -17.02 -35.94 -4.73
C GLU A 109 -17.29 -35.96 -3.21
N GLU A 110 -16.51 -36.73 -2.46
CA GLU A 110 -16.65 -36.86 -1.00
C GLU A 110 -16.04 -35.71 -0.19
N TYR A 111 -15.06 -34.98 -0.75
CA TYR A 111 -14.16 -34.12 0.04
C TYR A 111 -14.04 -32.69 -0.46
N GLY A 112 -14.54 -32.37 -1.66
CA GLY A 112 -14.44 -31.05 -2.26
C GLY A 112 -13.13 -30.85 -3.04
N VAL A 113 -12.61 -29.61 -3.04
CA VAL A 113 -11.41 -29.21 -3.80
C VAL A 113 -10.16 -29.88 -3.23
N MET A 114 -9.52 -30.73 -4.04
CA MET A 114 -8.29 -31.41 -3.68
C MET A 114 -7.06 -30.61 -4.12
N CYS A 115 -7.01 -30.22 -5.39
CA CYS A 115 -5.88 -29.48 -5.95
C CYS A 115 -6.37 -28.33 -6.83
N GLU A 116 -5.55 -27.29 -6.99
CA GLU A 116 -5.87 -26.15 -7.84
C GLU A 116 -4.65 -25.55 -8.53
N CYS A 117 -4.88 -24.82 -9.62
CA CYS A 117 -3.92 -23.93 -10.25
C CYS A 117 -4.64 -22.78 -10.95
N VAL A 118 -3.89 -21.75 -11.33
CA VAL A 118 -4.41 -20.62 -12.11
C VAL A 118 -3.49 -20.35 -13.28
N TYR A 119 -4.05 -20.14 -14.45
CA TYR A 119 -3.31 -19.78 -15.66
C TYR A 119 -3.99 -18.61 -16.35
N THR A 120 -3.24 -17.79 -17.08
CA THR A 120 -3.89 -16.86 -18.02
C THR A 120 -4.47 -17.65 -19.20
N ALA A 121 -5.54 -17.16 -19.80
CA ALA A 121 -6.13 -17.77 -20.98
C ALA A 121 -5.10 -17.94 -22.12
N GLY A 122 -4.18 -16.98 -22.28
CA GLY A 122 -3.07 -17.05 -23.21
C GLY A 122 -2.03 -18.12 -22.87
N ASP A 123 -1.67 -18.30 -21.59
CA ASP A 123 -0.73 -19.34 -21.17
C ASP A 123 -1.30 -20.75 -21.39
N LEU A 124 -2.62 -20.93 -21.19
CA LEU A 124 -3.29 -22.22 -21.43
C LEU A 124 -3.12 -22.71 -22.88
N LEU A 125 -3.13 -21.79 -23.85
CA LEU A 125 -2.91 -22.11 -25.27
C LEU A 125 -1.51 -22.63 -25.58
N GLN A 126 -0.55 -22.43 -24.67
CA GLN A 126 0.86 -22.76 -24.89
C GLN A 126 1.32 -24.02 -24.13
N VAL A 127 0.50 -24.56 -23.24
CA VAL A 127 0.86 -25.68 -22.37
C VAL A 127 0.13 -26.96 -22.77
N SER A 128 0.82 -28.09 -22.67
CA SER A 128 0.24 -29.44 -22.83
C SER A 128 -0.10 -30.11 -21.49
N SER A 129 0.25 -29.45 -20.39
CA SER A 129 -0.01 -29.94 -19.04
C SER A 129 0.11 -28.82 -18.02
N VAL A 130 -0.65 -28.90 -16.94
CA VAL A 130 -0.62 -27.96 -15.82
C VAL A 130 -0.33 -28.70 -14.52
N SER A 131 0.44 -28.07 -13.62
CA SER A 131 0.68 -28.60 -12.27
C SER A 131 -0.41 -28.08 -11.34
N LEU A 132 -1.11 -28.99 -10.67
CA LEU A 132 -2.16 -28.72 -9.71
C LEU A 132 -1.60 -28.92 -8.30
N MET A 133 -1.66 -27.86 -7.49
CA MET A 133 -1.14 -27.86 -6.13
C MET A 133 -2.20 -28.27 -5.12
N PRO A 134 -1.86 -29.05 -4.08
CA PRO A 134 -2.80 -29.35 -3.00
C PRO A 134 -3.29 -28.08 -2.30
N THR A 135 -4.60 -27.96 -2.09
CA THR A 135 -5.16 -26.87 -1.29
C THR A 135 -4.77 -27.01 0.18
N SER A 136 -4.81 -25.92 0.95
CA SER A 136 -4.57 -25.95 2.40
C SER A 136 -5.50 -26.93 3.14
N TRP A 137 -6.75 -27.03 2.68
CA TRP A 137 -7.72 -28.01 3.18
C TRP A 137 -7.33 -29.45 2.84
N ALA A 138 -6.82 -29.70 1.62
CA ALA A 138 -6.35 -31.00 1.22
C ALA A 138 -5.14 -31.47 2.04
N GLN A 139 -4.24 -30.57 2.47
CA GLN A 139 -3.06 -30.93 3.26
C GLN A 139 -3.39 -31.58 4.62
N LEU A 140 -4.59 -31.34 5.16
CA LEU A 140 -5.06 -32.02 6.37
C LEU A 140 -5.30 -33.51 6.13
N ARG A 141 -5.83 -33.86 4.95
CA ARG A 141 -6.34 -35.20 4.61
C ARG A 141 -5.41 -36.03 3.73
N TYR A 142 -4.62 -35.37 2.89
CA TYR A 142 -3.73 -35.99 1.91
C TYR A 142 -2.27 -35.68 2.24
N ASN A 143 -1.36 -36.49 1.71
CA ASN A 143 0.07 -36.20 1.85
C ASN A 143 0.41 -34.87 1.14
N PRO A 144 0.93 -33.87 1.86
CA PRO A 144 0.96 -32.48 1.40
C PRO A 144 1.98 -32.19 0.29
N ILE A 145 2.80 -33.17 -0.08
CA ILE A 145 4.02 -32.95 -0.88
C ILE A 145 3.80 -33.24 -2.37
N GLN A 146 2.73 -33.95 -2.73
CA GLN A 146 2.60 -34.44 -4.10
C GLN A 146 1.73 -33.51 -4.95
N GLU A 147 2.40 -32.75 -5.82
CA GLU A 147 1.76 -32.08 -6.95
C GLU A 147 1.18 -33.13 -7.90
N CYS A 148 0.02 -32.83 -8.51
CA CYS A 148 -0.52 -33.67 -9.58
C CYS A 148 -0.49 -32.94 -10.92
N THR A 149 -0.27 -33.68 -11.99
CA THR A 149 -0.14 -33.13 -13.35
C THR A 149 -1.41 -33.44 -14.12
N LEU A 150 -2.13 -32.41 -14.54
CA LEU A 150 -3.27 -32.51 -15.44
C LEU A 150 -2.78 -32.31 -16.87
N PHE A 151 -3.02 -33.28 -17.74
CA PHE A 151 -2.68 -33.23 -19.16
C PHE A 151 -3.84 -32.62 -19.93
N ILE A 152 -3.56 -31.52 -20.63
CA ILE A 152 -4.56 -30.74 -21.36
C ILE A 152 -4.02 -30.30 -22.71
N SER A 153 -4.90 -30.05 -23.67
CA SER A 153 -4.55 -29.33 -24.89
C SER A 153 -5.59 -28.25 -25.14
N ALA A 154 -5.17 -26.98 -25.19
CA ALA A 154 -6.06 -25.86 -25.46
C ALA A 154 -5.80 -25.27 -26.85
N SER A 155 -6.88 -24.84 -27.52
CA SER A 155 -6.83 -24.14 -28.79
C SER A 155 -7.87 -23.02 -28.82
N ALA A 156 -7.56 -21.92 -29.49
CA ALA A 156 -8.52 -20.84 -29.71
C ALA A 156 -9.43 -21.17 -30.88
N VAL A 157 -10.74 -21.04 -30.67
CA VAL A 157 -11.77 -21.21 -31.71
C VAL A 157 -12.25 -19.83 -32.14
N PRO A 158 -12.36 -19.54 -33.45
CA PRO A 158 -12.95 -18.30 -33.92
C PRO A 158 -14.36 -18.13 -33.34
N ALA A 159 -14.64 -16.95 -32.77
CA ALA A 159 -15.97 -16.64 -32.24
C ALA A 159 -17.06 -16.65 -33.33
N ASN A 160 -16.65 -16.46 -34.59
CA ASN A 160 -17.52 -16.28 -35.75
C ASN A 160 -17.61 -17.54 -36.64
N GLY A 161 -17.36 -18.72 -36.08
CA GLY A 161 -17.70 -19.95 -36.78
C GLY A 161 -19.23 -20.05 -36.88
N GLU A 162 -19.77 -19.58 -37.99
CA GLU A 162 -21.13 -19.77 -38.47
C GLU A 162 -21.59 -21.22 -38.23
N GLU A 163 -22.19 -21.49 -37.08
CA GLU A 163 -23.41 -22.31 -37.08
C GLU A 163 -24.55 -21.39 -37.55
N GLU A 164 -24.41 -20.94 -38.81
CA GLU A 164 -25.53 -20.62 -39.69
C GLU A 164 -26.37 -21.89 -39.82
N ASN A 165 -27.24 -22.14 -38.84
CA ASN A 165 -28.44 -22.93 -39.05
C ASN A 165 -29.56 -22.29 -38.24
N GLY A 166 -29.97 -21.13 -38.74
CA GLY A 166 -31.35 -20.68 -38.81
C GLY A 166 -32.23 -20.89 -37.58
N GLU A 167 -32.21 -19.93 -36.67
CA GLU A 167 -33.46 -19.45 -36.10
C GLU A 167 -33.36 -17.93 -35.97
N VAL A 168 -34.06 -17.26 -36.87
CA VAL A 168 -34.24 -15.81 -36.90
C VAL A 168 -35.24 -15.49 -35.80
N ASP A 169 -34.80 -15.51 -34.55
CA ASP A 169 -35.58 -14.90 -33.48
C ASP A 169 -35.27 -13.41 -33.45
N ASP A 170 -36.26 -12.69 -33.98
CA ASP A 170 -36.40 -11.25 -34.14
C ASP A 170 -36.53 -10.54 -32.77
N GLU A 171 -35.59 -10.77 -31.85
CA GLU A 171 -35.46 -9.96 -30.64
C GLU A 171 -34.67 -8.69 -30.97
N SER A 172 -35.42 -7.70 -31.45
CA SER A 172 -35.03 -6.29 -31.54
C SER A 172 -34.61 -5.74 -30.17
N SER A 173 -33.37 -6.05 -29.78
CA SER A 173 -32.65 -5.37 -28.72
C SER A 173 -32.37 -3.93 -29.19
N LEU A 174 -33.35 -3.06 -28.98
CA LEU A 174 -33.24 -1.60 -29.08
C LEU A 174 -32.29 -1.09 -27.99
N VAL A 175 -30.98 -1.34 -28.17
CA VAL A 175 -29.93 -0.66 -27.43
C VAL A 175 -29.93 0.78 -27.91
N SER A 176 -30.67 1.63 -27.19
CA SER A 176 -30.66 3.08 -27.38
C SER A 176 -29.25 3.63 -27.09
N GLU A 177 -28.42 3.74 -28.13
CA GLU A 177 -27.16 4.48 -28.07
C GLU A 177 -27.42 5.96 -27.73
N ARG A 178 -27.23 6.33 -26.46
CA ARG A 178 -27.17 7.74 -26.05
C ARG A 178 -25.76 8.27 -26.35
N ASP A 179 -25.70 9.26 -27.22
CA ASP A 179 -24.47 9.69 -27.88
C ASP A 179 -23.50 10.55 -27.02
N ASP A 180 -23.90 10.93 -25.81
CA ASP A 180 -23.20 11.92 -24.96
C ASP A 180 -22.44 11.30 -23.77
N ALA A 181 -21.63 10.26 -24.01
CA ALA A 181 -20.77 9.73 -22.95
C ALA A 181 -19.67 10.76 -22.60
N SER A 182 -19.85 11.44 -21.46
CA SER A 182 -18.92 12.45 -20.92
C SER A 182 -17.47 11.95 -20.84
N SER A 183 -16.51 12.86 -21.03
CA SER A 183 -15.06 12.61 -20.98
C SER A 183 -14.58 11.95 -19.67
N GLY A 184 -15.32 12.12 -18.57
CA GLY A 184 -15.01 11.47 -17.28
C GLY A 184 -15.04 9.94 -17.34
N LEU A 185 -15.98 9.35 -18.09
CA LEU A 185 -16.12 7.89 -18.20
C LEU A 185 -14.95 7.23 -18.94
N GLN A 186 -14.24 7.97 -19.80
CA GLN A 186 -13.07 7.44 -20.50
C GLN A 186 -11.86 7.29 -19.57
N LEU A 187 -11.66 8.24 -18.66
CA LEU A 187 -10.54 8.20 -17.71
C LEU A 187 -10.69 7.02 -16.74
N MET A 188 -11.91 6.76 -16.27
CA MET A 188 -12.20 5.61 -15.40
C MET A 188 -11.95 4.28 -16.11
N ALA A 189 -12.39 4.13 -17.35
CA ALA A 189 -12.19 2.90 -18.12
C ALA A 189 -10.70 2.53 -18.27
N ALA A 190 -9.82 3.53 -18.44
CA ALA A 190 -8.38 3.31 -18.51
C ALA A 190 -7.81 2.78 -17.18
N SER A 191 -8.28 3.28 -16.03
CA SER A 191 -7.84 2.79 -14.72
C SER A 191 -8.23 1.32 -14.48
N TRP A 192 -9.43 0.91 -14.90
CA TRP A 192 -9.88 -0.48 -14.81
C TRP A 192 -9.07 -1.42 -15.69
N ASP A 193 -8.77 -1.03 -16.94
CA ASP A 193 -7.92 -1.80 -17.86
C ASP A 193 -6.52 -2.03 -17.27
N VAL A 194 -5.89 -0.98 -16.74
CA VAL A 194 -4.56 -1.09 -16.10
C VAL A 194 -4.62 -2.02 -14.88
N ALA A 195 -5.62 -1.88 -14.02
CA ALA A 195 -5.77 -2.72 -12.83
C ALA A 195 -5.95 -4.21 -13.19
N LEU A 196 -6.85 -4.51 -14.14
CA LEU A 196 -7.18 -5.87 -14.56
C LEU A 196 -6.04 -6.56 -15.30
N ARG A 197 -5.34 -5.84 -16.20
CA ARG A 197 -4.12 -6.32 -16.86
C ARG A 197 -2.98 -6.53 -15.86
N GLY A 198 -2.84 -5.63 -14.89
CA GLY A 198 -1.89 -5.76 -13.81
C GLY A 198 -2.13 -7.05 -13.01
N LEU A 199 -3.39 -7.30 -12.62
CA LEU A 199 -3.77 -8.51 -11.87
C LEU A 199 -3.50 -9.77 -12.69
N ALA A 200 -3.82 -9.77 -13.98
CA ALA A 200 -3.50 -10.88 -14.89
C ALA A 200 -1.99 -11.13 -14.97
N SER A 201 -1.19 -10.07 -15.12
CA SER A 201 0.27 -10.15 -15.23
C SER A 201 0.93 -10.64 -13.95
N PHE A 202 0.54 -10.06 -12.81
CA PHE A 202 1.05 -10.45 -11.50
C PHE A 202 0.61 -11.87 -11.14
N GLY A 203 -0.66 -12.21 -11.36
CA GLY A 203 -1.20 -13.55 -11.18
C GLY A 203 -0.47 -14.59 -12.03
N GLY A 204 -0.24 -14.31 -13.31
CA GLY A 204 0.54 -15.19 -14.18
C GLY A 204 1.99 -15.39 -13.70
N ALA A 205 2.63 -14.33 -13.16
CA ALA A 205 3.97 -14.45 -12.59
C ALA A 205 3.99 -15.34 -11.34
N VAL A 206 2.98 -15.23 -10.48
CA VAL A 206 2.82 -16.02 -9.25
C VAL A 206 2.48 -17.47 -9.57
N SER A 207 1.64 -17.71 -10.57
CA SER A 207 1.35 -19.04 -11.10
C SER A 207 2.61 -19.73 -11.64
N ARG A 208 3.44 -19.02 -12.43
CA ARG A 208 4.72 -19.55 -12.91
C ARG A 208 5.72 -19.83 -11.80
N ALA A 209 5.64 -19.07 -10.69
CA ALA A 209 6.43 -19.32 -9.49
C ALA A 209 5.88 -20.46 -8.60
N ASN A 210 4.74 -21.06 -8.99
CA ASN A 210 4.14 -22.21 -8.34
C ASN A 210 3.81 -22.00 -6.84
N ILE A 211 3.25 -20.84 -6.50
CA ILE A 211 2.88 -20.50 -5.12
C ILE A 211 1.49 -21.08 -4.81
N ALA A 212 1.50 -22.35 -4.40
CA ALA A 212 0.37 -23.27 -4.25
C ALA A 212 -0.91 -22.74 -3.57
N THR A 213 -0.80 -21.88 -2.58
CA THR A 213 -1.92 -21.44 -1.72
C THR A 213 -2.56 -20.13 -2.19
N THR A 214 -2.10 -19.56 -3.30
CA THR A 214 -2.60 -18.28 -3.81
C THR A 214 -3.58 -18.39 -4.96
N GLY A 215 -3.66 -19.54 -5.63
CA GLY A 215 -4.42 -19.70 -6.88
C GLY A 215 -5.84 -19.14 -6.76
N ARG A 216 -6.62 -19.64 -5.81
CA ARG A 216 -7.96 -19.11 -5.55
C ARG A 216 -7.99 -17.59 -5.33
N ASN A 217 -7.12 -17.05 -4.47
CA ASN A 217 -7.13 -15.61 -4.17
C ASN A 217 -6.74 -14.76 -5.39
N VAL A 218 -5.79 -15.22 -6.21
CA VAL A 218 -5.36 -14.54 -7.45
C VAL A 218 -6.54 -14.43 -8.41
N PHE A 219 -7.20 -15.55 -8.69
CA PHE A 219 -8.38 -15.56 -9.57
C PHE A 219 -9.51 -14.71 -8.98
N THR A 220 -9.80 -14.89 -7.70
CA THR A 220 -10.93 -14.22 -7.04
C THR A 220 -10.74 -12.70 -6.96
N ALA A 221 -9.50 -12.21 -6.80
CA ALA A 221 -9.20 -10.79 -6.87
C ALA A 221 -9.49 -10.19 -8.26
N GLN A 222 -9.09 -10.85 -9.34
CA GLN A 222 -9.43 -10.40 -10.70
C GLN A 222 -10.93 -10.49 -10.95
N TYR A 223 -11.55 -11.58 -10.52
CA TYR A 223 -12.98 -11.82 -10.68
C TYR A 223 -13.84 -10.73 -10.03
N TRP A 224 -13.62 -10.40 -8.75
CA TRP A 224 -14.39 -9.34 -8.08
C TRP A 224 -14.07 -7.95 -8.63
N THR A 225 -12.82 -7.68 -9.00
CA THR A 225 -12.46 -6.41 -9.67
C THR A 225 -13.24 -6.27 -10.98
N TYR A 226 -13.38 -7.37 -11.72
CA TYR A 226 -14.13 -7.38 -12.96
C TYR A 226 -15.65 -7.24 -12.75
N LYS A 227 -16.23 -7.89 -11.73
CA LYS A 227 -17.64 -7.67 -11.36
C LYS A 227 -17.91 -6.21 -10.97
N ALA A 228 -17.04 -5.62 -10.14
CA ALA A 228 -17.13 -4.23 -9.74
C ALA A 228 -17.10 -3.30 -10.97
N TYR A 229 -16.21 -3.58 -11.94
CA TYR A 229 -16.17 -2.88 -13.21
C TYR A 229 -17.50 -3.00 -13.99
N GLN A 230 -18.06 -4.21 -14.14
CA GLN A 230 -19.32 -4.42 -14.84
C GLN A 230 -20.48 -3.67 -14.17
N ALA A 231 -20.57 -3.73 -12.84
CA ALA A 231 -21.57 -3.02 -12.06
C ALA A 231 -21.45 -1.50 -12.21
N CYS A 232 -20.23 -0.94 -12.07
CA CYS A 232 -19.98 0.49 -12.25
C CYS A 232 -20.29 0.96 -13.67
N SER A 233 -19.89 0.17 -14.68
CA SER A 233 -20.14 0.47 -16.10
C SER A 233 -21.64 0.50 -16.42
N THR A 234 -22.39 -0.47 -15.91
CA THR A 234 -23.85 -0.57 -16.11
C THR A 234 -24.60 0.57 -15.40
N ARG A 235 -24.19 0.92 -14.18
CA ARG A 235 -24.84 1.96 -13.37
C ARG A 235 -24.36 3.38 -13.67
N GLN A 236 -23.24 3.53 -14.39
CA GLN A 236 -22.53 4.80 -14.55
C GLN A 236 -22.21 5.47 -13.20
N SER A 237 -21.89 4.66 -12.19
CA SER A 237 -21.59 5.14 -10.84
C SER A 237 -20.15 5.68 -10.76
N ASN A 238 -19.99 6.86 -10.17
CA ASN A 238 -18.71 7.49 -9.89
C ASN A 238 -18.49 7.58 -8.37
N ASP A 239 -18.51 6.44 -7.69
CA ASP A 239 -18.28 6.39 -6.25
C ASP A 239 -16.79 6.71 -5.94
N PRO A 240 -16.48 7.81 -5.23
CA PRO A 240 -15.11 8.20 -4.93
C PRO A 240 -14.37 7.18 -4.06
N GLN A 241 -15.09 6.36 -3.28
CA GLN A 241 -14.50 5.29 -2.50
C GLN A 241 -14.03 4.15 -3.41
N ILE A 242 -14.81 3.78 -4.43
CA ILE A 242 -14.38 2.78 -5.43
C ILE A 242 -13.14 3.28 -6.17
N ASP A 243 -13.10 4.56 -6.55
CA ASP A 243 -11.91 5.15 -7.20
C ASP A 243 -10.66 5.10 -6.30
N SER A 244 -10.82 5.37 -5.01
CA SER A 244 -9.71 5.26 -4.03
C SER A 244 -9.20 3.82 -3.92
N LEU A 245 -10.11 2.84 -3.77
CA LEU A 245 -9.77 1.42 -3.66
C LEU A 245 -9.11 0.90 -4.94
N LEU A 246 -9.64 1.28 -6.11
CA LEU A 246 -9.07 0.93 -7.41
C LEU A 246 -7.66 1.50 -7.57
N LYS A 247 -7.43 2.73 -7.13
CA LYS A 247 -6.10 3.36 -7.13
C LYS A 247 -5.12 2.62 -6.23
N SER A 248 -5.54 2.22 -5.03
CA SER A 248 -4.72 1.42 -4.10
C SER A 248 -4.38 0.05 -4.69
N LEU A 249 -5.36 -0.65 -5.25
CA LEU A 249 -5.17 -1.93 -5.94
C LEU A 249 -4.19 -1.79 -7.12
N MET A 250 -4.42 -0.80 -7.99
CA MET A 250 -3.57 -0.55 -9.16
C MET A 250 -2.13 -0.24 -8.75
N THR A 251 -1.94 0.61 -7.73
CA THR A 251 -0.62 0.97 -7.21
C THR A 251 0.12 -0.26 -6.69
N ALA A 252 -0.55 -1.09 -5.89
CA ALA A 252 0.00 -2.32 -5.35
C ALA A 252 0.41 -3.30 -6.45
N VAL A 253 -0.51 -3.60 -7.37
CA VAL A 253 -0.32 -4.55 -8.46
C VAL A 253 0.80 -4.09 -9.40
N ASN A 254 0.80 -2.84 -9.84
CA ASN A 254 1.86 -2.31 -10.71
C ASN A 254 3.23 -2.39 -10.04
N THR A 255 3.29 -2.12 -8.74
CA THR A 255 4.52 -2.23 -7.96
C THR A 255 4.99 -3.69 -7.87
N CYS A 256 4.07 -4.64 -7.63
CA CYS A 256 4.36 -6.06 -7.58
C CYS A 256 4.83 -6.64 -8.93
N VAL A 257 4.26 -6.18 -10.06
CA VAL A 257 4.66 -6.62 -11.41
C VAL A 257 6.11 -6.28 -11.73
N GLN A 258 6.67 -5.21 -11.15
CA GLN A 258 8.07 -4.82 -11.35
C GLN A 258 9.07 -5.65 -10.52
N VAL A 259 8.59 -6.52 -9.62
CA VAL A 259 9.45 -7.34 -8.76
C VAL A 259 10.01 -8.52 -9.56
N GLN A 260 11.32 -8.75 -9.44
CA GLN A 260 11.98 -9.90 -10.07
C GLN A 260 11.36 -11.23 -9.62
N SER A 261 11.16 -12.16 -10.55
CA SER A 261 10.54 -13.47 -10.29
C SER A 261 11.25 -14.29 -9.20
N THR A 262 12.59 -14.20 -9.14
CA THR A 262 13.42 -14.82 -8.09
C THR A 262 12.99 -14.38 -6.69
N ARG A 263 12.59 -13.12 -6.56
CA ARG A 263 12.19 -12.53 -5.29
C ARG A 263 10.76 -12.88 -4.91
N VAL A 264 9.87 -12.99 -5.89
CA VAL A 264 8.51 -13.53 -5.69
C VAL A 264 8.59 -14.93 -5.05
N LEU A 265 9.50 -15.77 -5.54
CA LEU A 265 9.74 -17.11 -4.99
C LEU A 265 10.29 -17.08 -3.55
N GLN A 266 11.22 -16.19 -3.25
CA GLN A 266 11.80 -16.03 -1.91
C GLN A 266 10.82 -15.51 -0.87
N ARG A 267 9.75 -14.82 -1.31
CA ARG A 267 8.78 -14.13 -0.45
C ARG A 267 7.36 -14.71 -0.55
N LYS A 268 7.23 -16.02 -0.77
CA LYS A 268 5.94 -16.70 -0.95
C LYS A 268 4.86 -16.32 0.09
N ASP A 269 5.19 -16.30 1.38
CA ASP A 269 4.23 -16.01 2.45
C ASP A 269 3.73 -14.55 2.40
N CYS A 270 4.58 -13.63 1.90
CA CYS A 270 4.21 -12.23 1.68
C CYS A 270 3.31 -12.09 0.46
N ILE A 271 3.60 -12.81 -0.63
CA ILE A 271 2.76 -12.86 -1.82
C ILE A 271 1.36 -13.38 -1.49
N GLU A 272 1.26 -14.43 -0.66
CA GLU A 272 0.00 -14.96 -0.17
C GLU A 272 -0.84 -13.91 0.55
N GLN A 273 -0.21 -13.15 1.46
CA GLN A 273 -0.86 -12.06 2.17
C GLN A 273 -1.27 -10.92 1.24
N ILE A 274 -0.43 -10.56 0.25
CA ILE A 274 -0.75 -9.53 -0.74
C ILE A 274 -2.01 -9.92 -1.50
N PHE A 275 -2.11 -11.15 -2.02
CA PHE A 275 -3.33 -11.59 -2.72
C PHE A 275 -4.53 -11.69 -1.80
N GLY A 276 -4.35 -12.04 -0.52
CA GLY A 276 -5.41 -11.94 0.48
C GLY A 276 -5.97 -10.52 0.58
N GLN A 277 -5.10 -9.50 0.68
CA GLN A 277 -5.53 -8.10 0.74
C GLN A 277 -6.14 -7.61 -0.59
N LEU A 278 -5.57 -8.00 -1.74
CA LEU A 278 -6.12 -7.65 -3.06
C LEU A 278 -7.51 -8.25 -3.27
N TYR A 279 -7.72 -9.50 -2.85
CA TYR A 279 -9.03 -10.15 -2.86
C TYR A 279 -10.04 -9.38 -2.00
N GLU A 280 -9.69 -9.04 -0.76
CA GLU A 280 -10.57 -8.32 0.16
C GLU A 280 -10.92 -6.90 -0.32
N LEU A 281 -9.99 -6.21 -0.97
CA LEU A 281 -10.24 -4.91 -1.61
C LEU A 281 -11.16 -5.06 -2.82
N ALA A 282 -10.93 -6.06 -3.67
CA ALA A 282 -11.76 -6.32 -4.83
C ALA A 282 -13.20 -6.68 -4.46
N ALA A 283 -13.38 -7.52 -3.43
CA ALA A 283 -14.70 -7.85 -2.89
C ALA A 283 -15.41 -6.61 -2.33
N LEU A 284 -14.70 -5.74 -1.61
CA LEU A 284 -15.27 -4.48 -1.11
C LEU A 284 -15.70 -3.55 -2.24
N MET A 285 -14.91 -3.44 -3.32
CA MET A 285 -15.31 -2.66 -4.50
C MET A 285 -16.58 -3.21 -5.14
N ASP A 286 -16.73 -4.54 -5.22
CA ASP A 286 -17.94 -5.17 -5.75
C ASP A 286 -19.17 -4.93 -4.85
N GLU A 287 -19.03 -5.08 -3.52
CA GLU A 287 -20.10 -4.77 -2.56
C GLU A 287 -20.58 -3.32 -2.70
N LEU A 288 -19.65 -2.36 -2.77
CA LEU A 288 -19.96 -0.94 -2.98
C LEU A 288 -20.62 -0.71 -4.34
N ALA A 289 -20.10 -1.30 -5.41
CA ALA A 289 -20.65 -1.17 -6.76
C ALA A 289 -22.07 -1.75 -6.87
N GLN A 290 -22.39 -2.74 -6.03
CA GLN A 290 -23.73 -3.34 -5.96
C GLN A 290 -24.69 -2.59 -5.02
N GLU A 291 -24.25 -1.56 -4.30
CA GLU A 291 -24.97 -0.89 -3.20
C GLU A 291 -25.32 -1.84 -2.04
N ILE A 292 -24.53 -2.89 -1.86
CA ILE A 292 -24.65 -3.78 -0.72
C ILE A 292 -23.90 -3.12 0.44
N PRO A 293 -24.52 -2.93 1.62
CA PRO A 293 -23.83 -2.41 2.79
C PRO A 293 -22.61 -3.29 3.07
N PRO A 294 -21.39 -2.72 3.09
CA PRO A 294 -20.20 -3.53 3.22
C PRO A 294 -20.23 -4.30 4.54
N GLY A 295 -19.72 -5.54 4.51
CA GLY A 295 -19.39 -6.24 5.76
C GLY A 295 -18.49 -5.37 6.64
N VAL A 296 -18.46 -5.62 7.96
CA VAL A 296 -17.71 -4.82 8.96
C VAL A 296 -16.38 -4.29 8.37
N PRO A 297 -16.28 -2.99 8.07
CA PRO A 297 -15.14 -2.47 7.31
C PRO A 297 -13.87 -2.65 8.12
N ASN A 298 -12.92 -3.41 7.60
CA ASN A 298 -11.59 -3.45 8.19
C ASN A 298 -10.84 -2.19 7.72
N ALA A 299 -10.81 -1.17 8.57
CA ALA A 299 -10.22 0.14 8.30
C ALA A 299 -8.70 0.14 8.05
N TYR A 300 -8.04 -1.04 8.03
CA TYR A 300 -6.59 -1.17 7.90
C TYR A 300 -6.14 -1.91 6.62
N ARG A 301 -7.04 -2.18 5.67
CA ARG A 301 -6.74 -3.01 4.48
C ARG A 301 -5.76 -2.32 3.53
N GLU A 302 -5.95 -1.04 3.25
CA GLU A 302 -5.09 -0.29 2.33
C GLU A 302 -3.68 -0.10 2.92
N GLU A 303 -3.59 0.20 4.22
CA GLU A 303 -2.33 0.33 4.95
C GLU A 303 -1.57 -1.01 5.01
N GLU A 304 -2.29 -2.10 5.25
CA GLU A 304 -1.68 -3.44 5.30
C GLU A 304 -1.20 -3.89 3.92
N LEU A 305 -1.98 -3.64 2.86
CA LEU A 305 -1.55 -3.89 1.50
C LEU A 305 -0.29 -3.06 1.16
N ALA A 306 -0.29 -1.76 1.47
CA ALA A 306 0.85 -0.89 1.23
C ALA A 306 2.10 -1.37 1.99
N ARG A 307 1.94 -1.79 3.25
CA ARG A 307 3.01 -2.37 4.06
C ARG A 307 3.56 -3.65 3.43
N LEU A 308 2.69 -4.56 2.98
CA LEU A 308 3.12 -5.83 2.36
C LEU A 308 3.83 -5.61 1.02
N VAL A 309 3.32 -4.69 0.18
CA VAL A 309 3.98 -4.31 -1.07
C VAL A 309 5.37 -3.72 -0.79
N LEU A 310 5.49 -2.87 0.25
CA LEU A 310 6.78 -2.31 0.65
C LEU A 310 7.80 -3.39 1.03
N ILE A 311 7.38 -4.42 1.78
CA ILE A 311 8.24 -5.57 2.13
C ILE A 311 8.67 -6.31 0.86
N LEU A 312 7.73 -6.53 -0.06
CA LEU A 312 8.01 -7.25 -1.29
C LEU A 312 8.99 -6.50 -2.18
N VAL A 313 9.02 -5.16 -2.19
CA VAL A 313 9.93 -4.37 -3.04
C VAL A 313 11.23 -3.93 -2.37
N THR A 314 11.30 -3.85 -1.04
CA THR A 314 12.51 -3.36 -0.34
C THR A 314 13.60 -4.42 -0.30
N PRO A 315 14.70 -4.30 -1.07
CA PRO A 315 15.70 -5.37 -1.20
C PRO A 315 16.15 -5.89 0.17
N ASP A 316 16.46 -7.20 0.21
CA ASP A 316 17.00 -7.79 1.44
C ASP A 316 18.20 -6.97 1.90
N PRO A 317 18.33 -6.70 3.21
CA PRO A 317 19.49 -5.98 3.72
C PRO A 317 20.73 -6.74 3.25
N PRO A 318 21.80 -6.04 2.82
CA PRO A 318 23.01 -6.69 2.36
C PRO A 318 23.47 -7.63 3.46
N THR A 319 23.45 -8.94 3.17
CA THR A 319 23.65 -9.99 4.14
C THR A 319 25.07 -9.89 4.70
N GLY A 320 25.21 -9.12 5.77
CA GLY A 320 26.44 -9.05 6.56
C GLY A 320 26.71 -10.45 7.10
N VAL A 321 27.92 -10.93 6.80
CA VAL A 321 28.44 -12.26 7.12
C VAL A 321 28.08 -12.67 8.56
N ASN A 322 27.33 -13.77 8.69
CA ASN A 322 27.09 -14.56 9.89
C ASN A 322 26.17 -13.95 10.96
N SER A 323 24.85 -14.11 10.82
CA SER A 323 23.95 -14.15 11.97
C SER A 323 22.81 -15.14 11.72
N THR A 324 23.07 -16.40 12.06
CA THR A 324 22.07 -17.46 12.18
C THR A 324 21.21 -17.21 13.42
N SER A 325 20.26 -16.27 13.34
CA SER A 325 19.22 -16.11 14.37
C SER A 325 17.88 -15.86 13.68
N THR A 326 17.18 -16.94 13.41
CA THR A 326 15.82 -16.95 12.83
C THR A 326 14.81 -16.53 13.87
N GLY A 327 14.14 -15.38 13.66
CA GLY A 327 12.75 -15.19 14.12
C GLY A 327 12.43 -13.93 14.92
N GLY A 328 13.41 -13.15 15.37
CA GLY A 328 13.15 -12.02 16.30
C GLY A 328 13.14 -10.61 15.70
N ASP A 329 13.67 -10.40 14.49
CA ASP A 329 14.28 -9.10 14.17
C ASP A 329 13.58 -8.28 13.07
N TRP A 330 12.30 -8.57 12.79
CA TRP A 330 11.54 -7.78 11.82
C TRP A 330 11.38 -6.32 12.25
N THR A 331 11.13 -6.06 13.53
CA THR A 331 11.06 -4.69 14.08
C THR A 331 12.39 -3.95 14.00
N ALA A 332 13.51 -4.64 14.16
CA ALA A 332 14.82 -4.02 13.92
C ALA A 332 15.05 -3.78 12.44
N LEU A 333 14.66 -4.71 11.56
CA LEU A 333 14.78 -4.55 10.12
C LEU A 333 13.97 -3.34 9.59
N TYR A 334 12.70 -3.21 10.02
CA TYR A 334 11.89 -2.02 9.69
C TYR A 334 12.49 -0.75 10.30
N GLY A 335 13.06 -0.86 11.51
CA GLY A 335 13.80 0.24 12.12
C GLY A 335 14.97 0.70 11.25
N THR A 336 15.73 -0.24 10.66
CA THR A 336 16.85 0.05 9.77
C THR A 336 16.39 0.66 8.45
N ILE A 337 15.35 0.11 7.81
CA ILE A 337 14.79 0.65 6.55
C ILE A 337 14.23 2.06 6.76
N ALA A 338 13.45 2.28 7.83
CA ALA A 338 12.92 3.60 8.15
C ALA A 338 14.04 4.60 8.49
N LYS A 339 15.11 4.14 9.14
CA LYS A 339 16.32 4.94 9.39
C LYS A 339 16.99 5.36 8.08
N ASP A 340 17.23 4.41 7.17
CA ASP A 340 17.94 4.67 5.92
C ASP A 340 17.13 5.60 5.00
N ALA A 341 15.80 5.42 4.95
CA ALA A 341 14.90 6.33 4.25
C ALA A 341 14.91 7.75 4.85
N LEU A 342 14.94 7.86 6.19
CA LEU A 342 15.04 9.14 6.88
C LEU A 342 16.37 9.84 6.59
N LEU A 343 17.49 9.12 6.65
CA LEU A 343 18.83 9.66 6.35
C LEU A 343 18.91 10.15 4.90
N PHE A 344 18.45 9.33 3.95
CA PHE A 344 18.42 9.69 2.53
C PHE A 344 17.55 10.92 2.27
N THR A 345 16.38 11.01 2.91
CA THR A 345 15.49 12.17 2.77
C THR A 345 16.13 13.44 3.35
N LEU A 346 16.76 13.36 4.52
CA LEU A 346 17.46 14.49 5.14
C LEU A 346 18.64 14.96 4.28
N GLU A 347 19.40 14.04 3.70
CA GLU A 347 20.50 14.36 2.79
C GLU A 347 19.98 15.05 1.51
N GLY A 348 18.89 14.55 0.92
CA GLY A 348 18.22 15.20 -0.21
C GLY A 348 17.73 16.62 0.12
N ILE A 349 17.20 16.85 1.33
CA ILE A 349 16.80 18.19 1.80
C ILE A 349 18.03 19.09 1.95
N VAL A 350 19.13 18.61 2.52
CA VAL A 350 20.37 19.40 2.66
C VAL A 350 20.91 19.84 1.30
N GLN A 351 20.91 18.93 0.31
CA GLN A 351 21.40 19.23 -1.04
C GLN A 351 20.48 20.17 -1.82
N SER A 352 19.17 20.13 -1.57
CA SER A 352 18.18 20.98 -2.27
C SER A 352 17.94 22.35 -1.62
N SER A 353 18.44 22.57 -0.39
CA SER A 353 18.14 23.77 0.41
C SER A 353 19.19 24.89 0.31
N ASP A 354 20.02 24.92 -0.72
CA ASP A 354 21.06 25.95 -0.91
C ASP A 354 20.50 27.38 -0.96
N ALA A 355 19.27 27.54 -1.45
CA ALA A 355 18.56 28.82 -1.50
C ALA A 355 17.92 29.24 -0.15
N PHE A 356 17.89 28.35 0.84
CA PHE A 356 17.28 28.60 2.16
C PHE A 356 18.24 28.18 3.29
N PRO A 357 19.23 29.04 3.63
CA PRO A 357 20.27 28.71 4.62
C PRO A 357 19.75 28.21 5.98
N PRO A 358 18.64 28.74 6.54
CA PRO A 358 18.08 28.21 7.80
C PRO A 358 17.60 26.76 7.69
N LEU A 359 16.98 26.40 6.56
CA LEU A 359 16.48 25.04 6.32
C LEU A 359 17.64 24.06 6.10
N LYS A 360 18.66 24.47 5.33
CA LYS A 360 19.88 23.68 5.14
C LYS A 360 20.59 23.43 6.46
N SER A 361 20.69 24.44 7.32
CA SER A 361 21.31 24.32 8.65
C SER A 361 20.52 23.36 9.55
N ALA A 362 19.18 23.47 9.58
CA ALA A 362 18.32 22.56 10.35
C ALA A 362 18.40 21.11 9.86
N ALA A 363 18.32 20.88 8.55
CA ALA A 363 18.44 19.55 7.95
C ALA A 363 19.83 18.94 8.17
N SER A 364 20.90 19.74 8.07
CA SER A 364 22.26 19.30 8.36
C SER A 364 22.45 18.94 9.83
N GLY A 365 21.84 19.70 10.74
CA GLY A 365 21.82 19.40 12.17
C GLY A 365 21.08 18.09 12.49
N LEU A 366 19.91 17.87 11.88
CA LEU A 366 19.15 16.62 12.04
C LEU A 366 19.90 15.40 11.49
N LEU A 367 20.54 15.54 10.32
CA LEU A 367 21.37 14.50 9.72
C LEU A 367 22.54 14.14 10.65
N PHE A 368 23.20 15.15 11.24
CA PHE A 368 24.26 14.94 12.23
C PHE A 368 23.73 14.20 13.46
N PHE A 369 22.60 14.62 14.04
CA PHE A 369 22.03 13.92 15.20
C PHE A 369 21.63 12.48 14.90
N ALA A 370 21.07 12.20 13.74
CA ALA A 370 20.73 10.84 13.32
C ALA A 370 22.00 9.97 13.18
N ALA A 371 23.07 10.49 12.58
CA ALA A 371 24.35 9.81 12.47
C ALA A 371 25.05 9.63 13.84
N SER A 372 25.01 10.65 14.70
CA SER A 372 25.57 10.59 16.06
C SER A 372 24.80 9.63 16.97
N ALA A 373 23.47 9.56 16.84
CA ALA A 373 22.64 8.58 17.52
C ALA A 373 22.96 7.14 17.06
N ASP A 374 23.21 6.94 15.76
CA ASP A 374 23.64 5.65 15.20
C ASP A 374 25.02 5.23 15.74
N MET A 375 25.98 6.17 15.83
CA MET A 375 27.29 5.93 16.46
C MET A 375 27.20 5.67 17.97
N ALA A 376 26.17 6.19 18.65
CA ALA A 376 25.92 5.98 20.07
C ALA A 376 25.12 4.70 20.40
N SER A 377 24.64 3.97 19.37
CA SER A 377 23.61 2.91 19.44
C SER A 377 23.90 1.70 20.35
N ASN A 378 25.09 1.61 20.93
CA ASN A 378 25.38 0.67 22.02
C ASN A 378 24.87 1.09 23.42
N ASN A 379 24.16 2.22 23.55
CA ASN A 379 23.60 2.66 24.84
C ASN A 379 22.16 3.20 24.71
N LYS A 380 21.21 2.26 24.54
CA LYS A 380 19.78 2.46 24.21
C LYS A 380 19.03 3.49 25.07
N LYS A 381 19.47 3.75 26.31
CA LYS A 381 18.80 4.69 27.23
C LYS A 381 19.14 6.15 26.93
N HIS A 382 20.42 6.46 26.69
CA HIS A 382 20.86 7.84 26.43
C HIS A 382 20.39 8.36 25.07
N ILE A 383 20.24 7.48 24.08
CA ILE A 383 19.72 7.83 22.75
C ILE A 383 18.26 8.25 22.79
N ARG A 384 17.44 7.55 23.58
CA ARG A 384 16.03 7.89 23.73
C ARG A 384 15.85 9.29 24.31
N ASP A 385 16.70 9.65 25.26
CA ASP A 385 16.69 10.97 25.88
C ASP A 385 17.19 12.05 24.92
N ILE A 386 18.23 11.78 24.12
CA ILE A 386 18.72 12.73 23.10
C ILE A 386 17.67 12.96 22.01
N HIS A 387 17.04 11.91 21.44
CA HIS A 387 15.97 12.08 20.45
C HIS A 387 14.77 12.84 20.99
N LYS A 388 14.36 12.56 22.23
CA LYS A 388 13.26 13.29 22.87
C LYS A 388 13.60 14.79 23.03
N ARG A 389 14.86 15.11 23.35
CA ARG A 389 15.34 16.49 23.50
C ARG A 389 15.47 17.21 22.15
N VAL A 390 15.97 16.55 21.11
CA VAL A 390 16.05 17.10 19.74
C VAL A 390 14.66 17.36 19.19
N ASN A 391 13.71 16.44 19.34
CA ASN A 391 12.32 16.65 18.92
C ASN A 391 11.69 17.81 19.68
N SER A 392 11.87 17.90 21.00
CA SER A 392 11.37 19.04 21.79
C SER A 392 11.96 20.38 21.34
N LEU A 393 13.23 20.42 20.94
CA LEU A 393 13.89 21.62 20.44
C LEU A 393 13.38 21.99 19.05
N ALA A 394 13.25 21.03 18.15
CA ALA A 394 12.69 21.22 16.81
C ALA A 394 11.24 21.73 16.86
N THR A 395 10.41 21.18 17.74
CA THR A 395 9.04 21.67 17.95
C THR A 395 9.03 23.10 18.46
N SER A 396 9.94 23.46 19.38
CA SER A 396 10.03 24.83 19.93
C SER A 396 10.52 25.86 18.90
N LEU A 397 11.42 25.46 18.00
CA LEU A 397 11.90 26.30 16.90
C LEU A 397 10.81 26.48 15.83
N ARG A 398 10.06 25.41 15.52
CA ARG A 398 8.96 25.44 14.54
C ARG A 398 7.82 26.37 14.99
N SER A 399 7.43 26.30 16.27
CA SER A 399 6.41 27.19 16.83
C SER A 399 6.83 28.67 16.81
N GLY A 400 8.15 28.96 16.85
CA GLY A 400 8.64 30.34 16.77
C GLY A 400 8.77 30.90 15.35
N ALA A 401 8.68 30.05 14.32
CA ALA A 401 8.84 30.44 12.91
C ALA A 401 7.51 30.57 12.15
N GLU A 402 6.43 29.93 12.62
CA GLU A 402 5.12 29.92 11.95
C GLU A 402 4.30 31.20 12.18
N GLU A 403 4.62 32.02 13.18
CA GLU A 403 4.07 33.37 13.33
C GLU A 403 5.00 34.37 12.64
N GLY A 404 4.61 34.86 11.44
CA GLY A 404 5.38 35.71 10.52
C GLY A 404 5.86 37.08 11.04
N SER A 405 6.40 37.13 12.25
CA SER A 405 7.06 38.29 12.84
C SER A 405 8.49 38.39 12.33
N MET A 406 8.90 39.61 11.99
CA MET A 406 10.31 39.91 11.70
C MET A 406 11.16 39.52 12.92
N LEU A 407 12.02 38.52 12.74
CA LEU A 407 13.00 38.10 13.74
C LEU A 407 13.76 39.32 14.26
N THR A 408 13.48 39.73 15.50
CA THR A 408 14.16 40.89 16.09
C THR A 408 15.66 40.58 16.22
N PRO A 409 16.54 41.61 16.21
CA PRO A 409 17.99 41.41 16.37
C PRO A 409 18.38 40.60 17.62
N ALA A 410 17.53 40.61 18.65
CA ALA A 410 17.69 39.79 19.85
C ALA A 410 17.51 38.28 19.57
N HIS A 411 16.57 37.88 18.70
CA HIS A 411 16.41 36.49 18.27
C HIS A 411 17.61 36.02 17.46
N GLN A 412 18.10 36.86 16.54
CA GLN A 412 19.31 36.53 15.77
C GLN A 412 20.51 36.34 16.69
N LYS A 413 20.65 37.18 17.74
CA LYS A 413 21.73 37.04 18.73
C LYS A 413 21.58 35.77 19.58
N ALA A 414 20.36 35.41 20.00
CA ALA A 414 20.10 34.19 20.77
C ALA A 414 20.30 32.92 19.93
N ILE A 415 19.88 32.94 18.66
CA ILE A 415 20.09 31.86 17.69
C ILE A 415 21.59 31.73 17.35
N ALA A 416 22.31 32.86 17.18
CA ALA A 416 23.75 32.86 16.95
C ALA A 416 24.51 32.31 18.16
N ALA A 417 24.15 32.71 19.39
CA ALA A 417 24.73 32.16 20.61
C ALA A 417 24.48 30.65 20.71
N LEU A 418 23.25 30.19 20.46
CA LEU A 418 22.91 28.77 20.42
C LEU A 418 23.69 28.01 19.34
N ALA A 419 23.90 28.61 18.15
CA ALA A 419 24.69 28.02 17.08
C ALA A 419 26.19 27.92 17.43
N THR A 420 26.72 28.91 18.17
CA THR A 420 28.08 28.87 18.72
C THR A 420 28.20 27.78 19.78
N ASP A 421 27.24 27.67 20.69
CA ASP A 421 27.22 26.62 21.73
C ASP A 421 27.12 25.22 21.10
N ILE A 422 26.28 25.03 20.08
CA ILE A 422 26.17 23.77 19.32
C ILE A 422 27.47 23.44 18.58
N SER A 423 28.17 24.45 18.08
CA SER A 423 29.45 24.27 17.37
C SER A 423 30.58 23.90 18.35
N SER A 424 30.62 24.51 19.53
CA SER A 424 31.52 24.09 20.63
C SER A 424 31.24 22.65 21.05
N LEU A 425 29.96 22.28 21.19
CA LEU A 425 29.55 20.91 21.51
C LEU A 425 29.99 19.89 20.46
N LYS A 426 29.95 20.29 19.18
CA LYS A 426 30.40 19.47 18.05
C LYS A 426 31.91 19.18 18.16
N GLU A 427 32.72 20.20 18.46
CA GLU A 427 34.17 20.04 18.61
C GLU A 427 34.51 19.12 19.79
N GLU A 428 33.84 19.29 20.94
CA GLU A 428 34.02 18.41 22.10
C GLU A 428 33.62 16.96 21.81
N LEU A 429 32.54 16.74 21.07
CA LEU A 429 32.09 15.41 20.67
C LEU A 429 33.06 14.75 19.67
N GLU A 430 33.65 15.52 18.76
CA GLU A 430 34.69 15.04 17.83
C GLU A 430 35.98 14.63 18.57
N VAL A 431 36.35 15.33 19.65
CA VAL A 431 37.47 14.92 20.53
C VAL A 431 37.17 13.57 21.18
N ILE A 432 35.96 13.35 21.70
CA ILE A 432 35.54 12.07 22.30
C ILE A 432 35.57 10.94 21.26
N VAL A 433 35.13 11.21 20.03
CA VAL A 433 35.11 10.22 18.93
C VAL A 433 36.52 9.88 18.46
N THR A 434 37.41 10.87 18.33
CA THR A 434 38.80 10.65 17.90
C THR A 434 39.61 9.93 18.98
N GLU A 435 39.40 10.21 20.26
CA GLU A 435 40.03 9.47 21.37
C GLU A 435 39.60 7.98 21.42
N ARG A 436 38.37 7.67 21.01
CA ARG A 436 37.83 6.29 20.99
C ARG A 436 38.40 5.39 19.90
N LYS A 437 39.11 5.94 18.91
CA LYS A 437 39.82 5.13 17.89
C LYS A 437 41.03 4.39 18.44
N ASN A 438 41.53 4.75 19.63
CA ASN A 438 42.66 4.10 20.26
C ASN A 438 42.23 3.06 21.31
N HIS A 439 42.49 1.78 21.04
CA HIS A 439 41.91 0.63 21.76
C HIS A 439 42.24 0.61 23.27
N LEU A 440 43.43 1.07 23.67
CA LEU A 440 43.87 1.09 25.08
C LEU A 440 43.30 2.28 25.89
N ARG A 441 42.99 3.41 25.23
CA ARG A 441 42.32 4.55 25.89
C ARG A 441 40.83 4.28 26.15
N ARG A 442 40.21 3.41 25.34
CA ARG A 442 38.78 3.08 25.39
C ARG A 442 38.31 2.59 26.77
N PHE A 443 39.18 1.93 27.54
CA PHE A 443 38.85 1.38 28.87
C PHE A 443 38.92 2.43 29.99
N PHE A 444 39.92 3.31 29.97
CA PHE A 444 40.07 4.37 30.97
C PHE A 444 39.21 5.61 30.67
N SER A 445 38.94 5.88 29.40
CA SER A 445 38.12 7.02 28.97
C SER A 445 36.62 6.79 29.13
N ALA A 446 36.14 5.56 29.34
CA ALA A 446 34.70 5.30 29.45
C ALA A 446 34.06 5.99 30.68
N LYS A 447 34.80 6.12 31.79
CA LYS A 447 34.32 6.85 32.98
C LYS A 447 34.36 8.36 32.77
N ARG A 448 35.44 8.87 32.15
CA ARG A 448 35.61 10.29 31.81
C ARG A 448 34.57 10.75 30.78
N HIS A 449 34.38 9.99 29.70
CA HIS A 449 33.39 10.27 28.65
C HIS A 449 31.94 10.25 29.16
N ARG A 450 31.66 9.57 30.28
CA ARG A 450 30.34 9.64 30.93
C ARG A 450 30.15 10.97 31.65
N GLU A 451 31.18 11.45 32.33
CA GLU A 451 31.19 12.76 32.99
C GLU A 451 31.14 13.88 31.95
N ASP A 452 31.92 13.78 30.86
CA ASP A 452 31.91 14.73 29.75
C ASP A 452 30.55 14.78 29.03
N LEU A 453 29.92 13.62 28.79
CA LEU A 453 28.56 13.57 28.22
C LEU A 453 27.51 14.14 29.17
N GLN A 454 27.68 13.99 30.48
CA GLN A 454 26.78 14.56 31.47
C GLN A 454 26.95 16.08 31.56
N ASP A 455 28.17 16.59 31.38
CA ASP A 455 28.46 18.02 31.29
C ASP A 455 27.86 18.63 30.02
N ILE A 456 28.03 17.99 28.86
CA ILE A 456 27.38 18.35 27.59
C ILE A 456 25.86 18.45 27.74
N VAL A 457 25.24 17.47 28.41
CA VAL A 457 23.79 17.47 28.68
C VAL A 457 23.41 18.66 29.58
N TRP A 458 24.21 18.96 30.60
CA TRP A 458 24.00 20.10 31.49
C TRP A 458 24.14 21.44 30.76
N GLN A 459 25.15 21.60 29.91
CA GLN A 459 25.35 22.79 29.09
C GLN A 459 24.17 23.03 28.15
N LEU A 460 23.64 21.98 27.52
CA LEU A 460 22.48 22.07 26.64
C LEU A 460 21.20 22.45 27.41
N ASP A 461 21.00 21.92 28.62
CA ASP A 461 19.89 22.31 29.48
C ASP A 461 20.01 23.78 29.94
N ASN A 462 21.23 24.26 30.18
CA ASN A 462 21.49 25.65 30.52
C ASN A 462 21.24 26.59 29.32
N ALA A 463 21.71 26.23 28.12
CA ALA A 463 21.45 26.98 26.89
C ALA A 463 19.94 27.06 26.57
N ARG A 464 19.21 25.95 26.76
CA ARG A 464 17.75 25.92 26.64
C ARG A 464 17.07 26.86 27.64
N SER A 465 17.49 26.83 28.91
CA SER A 465 16.95 27.70 29.97
C SER A 465 17.18 29.18 29.64
N ASN A 466 18.38 29.53 29.17
CA ASN A 466 18.73 30.89 28.75
C ASN A 466 17.88 31.35 27.56
N TYR A 467 17.67 30.49 26.57
CA TYR A 467 16.79 30.79 25.43
C TYR A 467 15.34 31.01 25.87
N ALA A 468 14.79 30.12 26.71
CA ALA A 468 13.43 30.26 27.22
C ALA A 468 13.25 31.57 28.02
N THR A 469 14.25 31.93 28.83
CA THR A 469 14.27 33.18 29.60
C THR A 469 14.32 34.41 28.68
N ALA A 470 15.12 34.36 27.61
CA ALA A 470 15.21 35.44 26.63
C ALA A 470 13.87 35.64 25.89
N VAL A 471 13.23 34.55 25.46
CA VAL A 471 11.90 34.58 24.81
C VAL A 471 10.83 35.12 25.76
N ALA A 472 10.81 34.67 27.02
CA ALA A 472 9.86 35.15 28.02
C ALA A 472 10.03 36.64 28.32
N THR A 473 11.28 37.10 28.46
CA THR A 473 11.60 38.52 28.67
C THR A 473 11.15 39.37 27.48
N LEU A 474 11.33 38.86 26.27
CA LEU A 474 10.93 39.55 25.06
C LEU A 474 9.40 39.64 24.91
N ASN A 475 8.68 38.56 25.22
CA ASN A 475 7.22 38.60 25.23
C ASN A 475 6.71 39.62 26.26
N ALA A 476 7.35 39.71 27.43
CA ALA A 476 7.02 40.72 28.42
C ALA A 476 7.31 42.15 27.93
N THR A 477 8.45 42.41 27.28
CA THR A 477 8.78 43.75 26.76
C THR A 477 7.92 44.14 25.57
N THR A 478 7.60 43.20 24.68
CA THR A 478 6.71 43.44 23.53
C THR A 478 5.31 43.77 24.02
N ASN A 479 4.77 43.00 24.98
CA ASN A 479 3.49 43.29 25.60
C ASN A 479 3.50 44.65 26.33
N ALA A 480 4.59 45.01 27.01
CA ALA A 480 4.74 46.30 27.67
C ALA A 480 4.79 47.46 26.66
N GLN A 481 5.49 47.30 25.53
CA GLN A 481 5.55 48.31 24.45
C GLN A 481 4.19 48.48 23.78
N VAL A 482 3.52 47.37 23.43
CA VAL A 482 2.16 47.40 22.87
C VAL A 482 1.21 48.10 23.85
N LEU A 483 1.25 47.77 25.14
CA LEU A 483 0.48 48.46 26.18
C LEU A 483 0.82 49.95 26.27
N ALA A 484 2.09 50.33 26.14
CA ALA A 484 2.54 51.72 26.17
C ALA A 484 2.05 52.54 24.97
N TYR A 485 1.86 51.93 23.80
CA TYR A 485 1.26 52.59 22.62
C TYR A 485 -0.27 52.58 22.63
N VAL A 486 -0.87 51.48 23.08
CA VAL A 486 -2.34 51.32 23.12
C VAL A 486 -2.98 52.22 24.19
N ARG A 487 -2.33 52.42 25.35
CA ARG A 487 -2.88 53.25 26.43
C ARG A 487 -3.11 54.72 26.04
N PRO A 488 -2.14 55.46 25.47
CA PRO A 488 -2.36 56.83 25.02
C PRO A 488 -3.42 56.91 23.91
N MET A 489 -3.42 55.94 22.98
CA MET A 489 -4.36 55.93 21.86
C MET A 489 -5.80 55.64 22.33
N ALA A 490 -5.98 54.76 23.33
CA ALA A 490 -7.26 54.53 23.98
C ALA A 490 -7.78 55.77 24.72
N VAL A 491 -6.90 56.53 25.38
CA VAL A 491 -7.24 57.82 26.03
C VAL A 491 -7.68 58.85 24.99
N VAL A 492 -6.95 58.98 23.88
CA VAL A 492 -7.28 59.93 22.79
C VAL A 492 -8.60 59.56 22.10
N MET A 493 -8.88 58.27 21.91
CA MET A 493 -10.11 57.81 21.26
C MET A 493 -11.31 57.71 22.21
N GLY A 494 -11.15 58.03 23.50
CA GLY A 494 -12.23 57.92 24.50
C GLY A 494 -12.72 56.49 24.73
N ILE A 495 -11.94 55.49 24.33
CA ILE A 495 -12.30 54.08 24.46
C ILE A 495 -11.77 53.60 25.81
N ASN A 496 -12.67 53.38 26.76
CA ASN A 496 -12.31 52.67 27.98
C ASN A 496 -11.97 51.21 27.62
N PRO A 497 -10.78 50.70 27.96
CA PRO A 497 -10.44 49.32 27.68
C PRO A 497 -11.46 48.40 28.36
N VAL A 498 -12.21 47.65 27.56
CA VAL A 498 -13.14 46.65 28.05
C VAL A 498 -12.31 45.55 28.69
N TYR A 499 -12.40 45.44 30.03
CA TYR A 499 -11.72 44.38 30.76
C TYR A 499 -12.24 43.02 30.29
N ALA A 500 -11.31 42.13 29.91
CA ALA A 500 -11.65 40.76 29.54
C ALA A 500 -12.38 40.08 30.72
N PRO A 501 -13.59 39.53 30.52
CA PRO A 501 -14.32 38.85 31.58
C PRO A 501 -13.49 37.66 32.11
N GLY A 502 -13.04 37.74 33.37
CA GLY A 502 -12.28 36.68 34.04
C GLY A 502 -10.93 37.09 34.61
N THR A 503 -10.37 38.25 34.23
CA THR A 503 -9.18 38.79 34.92
C THR A 503 -9.62 39.52 36.19
N ARG A 504 -9.40 38.92 37.37
CA ARG A 504 -9.60 39.62 38.65
C ARG A 504 -8.77 40.91 38.66
N PRO A 505 -9.32 42.05 39.12
CA PRO A 505 -8.53 43.25 39.34
C PRO A 505 -7.41 42.91 40.31
N VAL A 506 -6.16 42.95 39.85
CA VAL A 506 -5.03 43.06 40.77
C VAL A 506 -5.13 44.48 41.30
N ASP A 507 -5.34 44.59 42.62
CA ASP A 507 -5.49 45.85 43.33
C ASP A 507 -4.49 46.88 42.79
N ALA A 508 -5.04 48.03 42.41
CA ALA A 508 -4.27 49.18 41.97
C ALA A 508 -3.30 49.56 43.10
N ALA A 509 -2.05 49.11 43.00
CA ALA A 509 -0.94 49.73 43.70
C ALA A 509 -0.89 51.18 43.20
N SER A 510 -1.47 52.07 43.99
CA SER A 510 -1.44 53.51 43.81
C SER A 510 0.02 53.95 43.78
N PHE A 511 0.56 54.17 42.57
CA PHE A 511 1.82 54.86 42.40
C PHE A 511 1.60 56.33 42.80
N PRO A 512 2.34 56.86 43.79
CA PRO A 512 2.18 58.23 44.23
C PRO A 512 2.88 59.16 43.25
N PHE A 513 2.15 59.64 42.24
CA PHE A 513 2.57 60.87 41.56
C PHE A 513 2.12 62.06 42.42
N GLY A 514 3.01 62.51 43.29
CA GLY A 514 2.92 63.83 43.91
C GLY A 514 3.10 64.88 42.82
N SER A 515 2.08 65.70 42.59
CA SER A 515 2.19 66.90 41.76
C SER A 515 3.07 67.91 42.50
N SER A 516 4.29 68.12 42.03
CA SER A 516 5.08 69.30 42.41
C SER A 516 4.42 70.54 41.81
N ARG A 517 3.74 71.28 42.67
CA ARG A 517 3.21 72.63 42.42
C ARG A 517 4.42 73.55 42.23
N ILE A 518 4.65 74.01 41.00
CA ILE A 518 5.53 75.14 40.73
C ILE A 518 4.71 76.39 41.04
N GLU A 519 5.07 77.08 42.12
CA GLU A 519 4.64 78.45 42.41
C GLU A 519 5.60 79.40 41.69
N GLU A 520 5.05 80.24 40.81
CA GLU A 520 5.71 81.44 40.28
C GLU A 520 5.84 82.49 41.40
N VAL A 521 7.04 83.02 41.58
CA VAL A 521 7.31 84.38 42.07
C VAL A 521 8.29 85.03 41.11
#